data_AF-A0A397DTS3-F1
#
_entry.id   AF-A0A397DTS3-F1
#
_cell.length_a   1.000
_cell.length_b   1.000
_cell.length_c   1.000
_cell.angle_alpha   90.00
_cell.angle_beta   90.00
_cell.angle_gamma   90.00
#
_symmetry.space_group_name_H-M   'P 1'
#
loop_
_entity.id
_entity.type
_entity.pdbx_description
1 polymer ?
#
loop_
_entity_poly.entity_id
_entity_poly.type
_entity_poly.pdbx_seq_one_letter_code
_entity_poly.pdbx_strand_id
1 'polypeptide(L)'
;MRLFFRDDLLSWHTSKTKSRLEHTHGDTHRRLMQEHQVPQRVDANVKAVMDRMSALAVKPTSHTTPSPPSAIQQLIATATSADNLAQMYPTWFPWL
;
A
#
# COMPACT_ATOMS: atom_id res chain seq x y z
N MET A 1 1.04 -2.68 -13.87
CA MET A 1 0.66 -2.74 -12.44
C MET A 1 -0.44 -3.75 -12.14
N ARG A 2 -1.53 -3.85 -12.93
CA ARG A 2 -2.68 -4.73 -12.63
C ARG A 2 -2.32 -6.20 -12.32
N LEU A 3 -1.40 -6.79 -13.08
CA LEU A 3 -0.93 -8.18 -12.86
C LEU A 3 -0.24 -8.33 -11.49
N PHE A 4 0.67 -7.42 -11.12
CA PHE A 4 1.34 -7.44 -9.82
C PHE A 4 0.35 -7.37 -8.65
N PHE A 5 -0.63 -6.44 -8.71
CA PHE A 5 -1.63 -6.31 -7.65
C PHE A 5 -2.59 -7.50 -7.60
N ARG A 6 -2.87 -8.16 -8.72
CA ARG A 6 -3.62 -9.41 -8.74
C ARG A 6 -2.85 -10.51 -8.01
N ASP A 7 -1.59 -10.71 -8.36
CA ASP A 7 -0.79 -11.80 -7.80
C ASP A 7 -0.51 -11.57 -6.31
N ASP A 8 -0.24 -10.33 -5.89
CA ASP A 8 -0.12 -9.94 -4.49
C ASP A 8 -1.43 -10.14 -3.72
N LEU A 9 -2.57 -9.74 -4.30
CA LEU A 9 -3.89 -9.93 -3.68
C LEU A 9 -4.21 -11.43 -3.49
N LEU A 10 -3.89 -12.27 -4.48
CA LEU A 10 -4.07 -13.72 -4.40
C LEU A 10 -3.13 -14.35 -3.35
N SER A 11 -1.88 -13.90 -3.30
CA SER A 11 -0.90 -14.32 -2.29
C SER A 11 -1.35 -13.96 -0.87
N TRP A 12 -1.84 -12.72 -0.68
CA TRP A 12 -2.38 -12.25 0.60
C TRP A 12 -3.60 -13.06 1.06
N HIS A 13 -4.53 -13.37 0.15
CA HIS A 13 -5.66 -14.24 0.48
C HIS A 13 -5.20 -15.64 0.90
N THR A 14 -4.22 -16.19 0.20
CA THR A 14 -3.66 -17.50 0.52
C THR A 14 -2.96 -17.49 1.89
N SER A 15 -2.21 -16.45 2.24
CA SER A 15 -1.52 -16.35 3.53
C SER A 15 -2.50 -16.22 4.71
N LYS A 16 -3.59 -15.48 4.52
CA LYS A 16 -4.69 -15.39 5.52
C LYS A 16 -5.48 -16.69 5.64
N THR A 17 -5.62 -17.43 4.55
CA THR A 17 -6.32 -18.73 4.55
C THR A 17 -5.47 -19.82 5.22
N LYS A 18 -4.15 -19.85 4.99
CA LYS A 18 -3.23 -20.76 5.71
C LYS A 18 -3.26 -20.54 7.23
N SER A 19 -3.41 -19.30 7.69
CA SER A 19 -3.60 -18.98 9.12
C SER A 19 -4.97 -19.43 9.68
N ARG A 20 -5.96 -19.72 8.83
CA ARG A 20 -7.31 -20.17 9.21
C ARG A 20 -7.54 -21.67 9.02
N LEU A 21 -6.64 -22.37 8.32
CA LEU A 21 -6.80 -23.75 7.87
C LEU A 21 -6.46 -24.82 8.93
N GLU A 22 -6.18 -24.47 10.19
CA GLU A 22 -6.26 -25.47 11.26
C GLU A 22 -7.71 -25.94 11.49
N HIS A 23 -8.72 -25.16 11.08
CA HIS A 23 -10.12 -25.52 11.22
C HIS A 23 -10.91 -25.22 9.92
N THR A 24 -10.97 -26.21 9.01
CA THR A 24 -11.93 -26.37 7.90
C THR A 24 -11.90 -25.40 6.68
N HIS A 25 -12.08 -26.00 5.50
CA HIS A 25 -12.58 -25.47 4.21
C HIS A 25 -11.62 -24.87 3.16
N GLY A 26 -11.32 -25.71 2.15
CA GLY A 26 -10.98 -25.26 0.79
C GLY A 26 -12.15 -24.58 0.03
N ASP A 27 -13.37 -24.67 0.55
CA ASP A 27 -14.56 -24.04 -0.04
C ASP A 27 -14.60 -22.51 0.11
N THR A 28 -13.96 -21.96 1.14
CA THR A 28 -13.92 -20.51 1.40
C THR A 28 -13.06 -19.78 0.36
N HIS A 29 -11.95 -20.39 -0.05
CA HIS A 29 -11.08 -19.86 -1.12
C HIS A 29 -11.81 -19.85 -2.47
N ARG A 30 -12.58 -20.90 -2.76
CA ARG A 30 -13.39 -20.99 -3.99
C ARG A 30 -14.51 -19.95 -4.01
N ARG A 31 -15.20 -19.71 -2.89
CA ARG A 31 -16.27 -18.69 -2.77
C ARG A 31 -15.76 -17.25 -2.88
N LEU A 32 -14.61 -16.93 -2.27
CA LEU A 32 -13.98 -15.60 -2.35
C LEU A 32 -13.48 -15.25 -3.77
N MET A 33 -13.09 -16.27 -4.55
CA MET A 33 -12.72 -16.12 -5.96
C MET A 33 -13.94 -16.13 -6.89
N GLN A 34 -15.07 -16.70 -6.47
CA GLN A 34 -16.31 -16.81 -7.25
C GLN A 34 -17.13 -15.52 -7.29
N GLU A 35 -17.00 -14.64 -6.31
CA GLU A 35 -17.57 -13.30 -6.42
C GLU A 35 -16.64 -12.41 -7.25
N HIS A 36 -17.20 -11.66 -8.19
CA HIS A 36 -16.56 -10.84 -9.22
C HIS A 36 -15.70 -9.67 -8.67
N GLN A 37 -15.23 -9.75 -7.43
CA GLN A 37 -14.56 -8.70 -6.69
C GLN A 37 -13.04 -8.66 -6.92
N VAL A 38 -12.39 -9.74 -7.36
CA VAL A 38 -10.93 -9.72 -7.59
C VAL A 38 -10.54 -8.64 -8.60
N PRO A 39 -11.16 -8.54 -9.80
CA PRO A 39 -10.85 -7.47 -10.73
C PRO A 39 -11.09 -6.08 -10.15
N GLN A 40 -12.21 -5.86 -9.45
CA GLN A 40 -12.56 -4.57 -8.84
C GLN A 40 -11.59 -4.14 -7.74
N ARG A 41 -11.18 -5.07 -6.88
CA ARG A 41 -10.21 -4.82 -5.80
C ARG A 41 -8.81 -4.54 -6.34
N VAL A 42 -8.42 -5.25 -7.39
CA VAL A 42 -7.18 -4.95 -8.10
C VAL A 42 -7.25 -3.55 -8.70
N ASP A 43 -8.36 -3.18 -9.33
CA ASP A 43 -8.53 -1.84 -9.90
C ASP A 43 -8.51 -0.74 -8.83
N ALA A 44 -9.13 -0.98 -7.67
CA ALA A 44 -9.08 -0.07 -6.53
C ALA A 44 -7.64 0.11 -5.99
N ASN A 45 -6.88 -0.99 -5.85
CA ASN A 45 -5.48 -0.93 -5.40
C ASN A 45 -4.58 -0.20 -6.41
N VAL A 46 -4.76 -0.48 -7.71
CA VAL A 46 -4.05 0.22 -8.79
C VAL A 46 -4.37 1.71 -8.71
N LYS A 47 -5.66 2.08 -8.59
CA LYS A 47 -6.08 3.48 -8.49
C LYS A 47 -5.46 4.16 -7.27
N ALA A 48 -5.51 3.55 -6.09
CA ALA A 48 -4.97 4.14 -4.87
C ALA A 48 -3.46 4.42 -4.98
N VAL A 49 -2.69 3.50 -5.58
CA VAL A 49 -1.25 3.69 -5.77
C VAL A 49 -0.95 4.74 -6.84
N MET A 50 -1.67 4.72 -7.96
CA MET A 50 -1.53 5.73 -9.01
C MET A 50 -1.86 7.13 -8.50
N ASP A 51 -2.97 7.30 -7.77
CA ASP A 51 -3.37 8.58 -7.18
C ASP A 51 -2.29 9.08 -6.20
N ARG A 52 -1.74 8.20 -5.35
CA ARG A 52 -0.68 8.55 -4.40
C ARG A 52 0.61 8.95 -5.11
N MET A 53 0.99 8.26 -6.18
CA MET A 53 2.15 8.63 -7.00
C MET A 53 1.95 9.98 -7.68
N SER A 54 0.78 10.21 -8.28
CA SER A 54 0.44 11.47 -8.93
C SER A 54 0.41 12.65 -7.96
N ALA A 55 -0.04 12.43 -6.72
CA ALA A 55 -0.02 13.45 -5.67
C ALA A 55 1.41 13.88 -5.26
N LEU A 56 2.41 13.03 -5.48
CA LEU A 56 3.82 13.29 -5.18
C LEU A 56 4.62 13.78 -6.39
N ALA A 57 4.07 13.68 -7.60
CA ALA A 57 4.75 14.11 -8.81
C ALA A 57 4.96 15.63 -8.84
N VAL A 58 6.14 16.07 -9.29
CA VAL A 58 6.43 17.49 -9.50
C VAL A 58 5.51 18.02 -10.60
N LYS A 59 4.66 19.00 -10.27
CA LYS A 59 3.84 19.67 -11.27
C LYS A 59 4.75 20.55 -12.13
N PRO A 60 4.75 20.40 -13.47
CA PRO A 60 5.54 21.28 -14.33
C PRO A 60 4.97 22.69 -14.26
N THR A 61 5.62 23.57 -13.52
CA THR A 61 5.33 25.01 -13.50
C THR A 61 6.27 25.70 -14.47
N SER A 62 5.72 26.43 -15.45
CA SER A 62 6.48 26.95 -16.58
C SER A 62 7.62 27.92 -16.24
N HIS A 63 7.64 28.54 -15.05
CA HIS A 63 8.69 29.49 -14.68
C HIS A 63 8.85 29.58 -13.16
N THR A 64 9.49 28.59 -12.53
CA THR A 64 10.09 28.77 -11.19
C THR A 64 11.05 27.62 -10.92
N THR A 65 12.14 27.90 -10.24
CA THR A 65 13.12 26.90 -9.75
C THR A 65 12.38 25.71 -9.12
N PRO A 66 12.74 24.46 -9.44
CA PRO A 66 12.04 23.29 -8.93
C PRO A 66 12.28 23.13 -7.42
N SER A 67 11.38 23.69 -6.60
CA SER A 67 11.31 23.38 -5.19
C SER A 67 10.67 21.99 -5.03
N PRO A 68 11.15 21.13 -4.11
CA PRO A 68 10.50 19.85 -3.86
C PRO A 68 9.03 20.08 -3.49
N PRO A 69 8.08 19.29 -4.04
CA PRO A 69 6.66 19.41 -3.73
C PRO A 69 6.43 19.49 -2.22
N SER A 70 5.58 20.41 -1.76
CA SER A 70 5.26 20.57 -0.34
C SER A 70 4.82 19.27 0.33
N ALA A 71 4.15 18.38 -0.41
CA ALA A 71 3.79 17.05 0.03
C ALA A 71 5.01 16.18 0.41
N ILE A 72 6.12 16.26 -0.34
CA ILE A 72 7.35 15.53 -0.02
C ILE A 72 7.98 16.09 1.26
N GLN A 73 8.01 17.42 1.42
CA GLN A 73 8.52 18.04 2.64
C GLN A 73 7.68 17.63 3.87
N GLN A 74 6.36 17.59 3.74
CA GLN A 74 5.46 17.11 4.80
C GLN A 74 5.67 15.64 5.13
N LEU A 75 5.88 14.79 4.11
CA LEU A 75 6.21 13.38 4.34
C LEU A 75 7.54 13.21 5.07
N ILE A 76 8.57 14.01 4.72
CA ILE A 76 9.85 14.01 5.44
C ILE A 76 9.63 14.43 6.89
N ALA A 77 8.96 15.55 7.13
CA ALA A 77 8.69 16.04 8.49
C ALA A 77 7.88 15.03 9.33
N THR A 78 6.95 14.30 8.69
CA THR A 78 6.18 13.23 9.35
C THR A 78 7.07 12.04 9.67
N ALA A 79 7.93 11.62 8.74
CA ALA A 79 8.81 10.47 8.93
C ALA A 79 9.93 10.72 9.96
N THR A 80 10.34 11.98 10.14
CA THR A 80 11.40 12.37 11.07
C THR A 80 10.89 12.98 12.39
N SER A 81 9.57 13.00 12.63
CA SER A 81 9.05 13.53 13.89
C SER A 81 9.34 12.57 15.04
N ALA A 82 9.80 13.12 16.17
CA ALA A 82 10.08 12.34 17.37
C ALA A 82 8.86 11.55 17.84
N ASP A 83 7.67 12.13 17.75
CA ASP A 83 6.41 11.48 18.12
C ASP A 83 6.14 10.23 17.27
N ASN A 84 6.34 10.29 15.94
CA ASN A 84 6.11 9.14 15.09
C ASN A 84 7.22 8.09 15.25
N LEU A 85 8.47 8.54 15.38
CA LEU A 85 9.62 7.68 15.63
C LEU A 85 9.48 6.90 16.94
N ALA A 86 8.96 7.53 18.01
CA ALA A 86 8.72 6.89 19.30
C ALA A 86 7.63 5.80 19.26
N GLN A 87 6.70 5.85 18.31
CA GLN A 87 5.67 4.82 18.12
C GLN A 87 6.15 3.63 17.27
N MET A 88 7.35 3.71 16.68
CA MET A 88 7.88 2.61 15.88
C MET A 88 8.30 1.44 16.77
N TYR A 89 8.18 0.23 16.23
CA TYR A 89 8.58 -0.98 16.96
C TYR A 89 10.08 -0.94 17.28
N PRO A 90 10.55 -1.36 18.47
CA PRO A 90 11.94 -1.20 18.88
C PRO A 90 12.97 -1.84 17.95
N THR A 91 12.62 -2.91 17.21
CA THR A 91 13.53 -3.54 16.25
C THR A 91 13.77 -2.72 14.98
N TRP A 92 13.07 -1.58 14.84
CA TRP A 92 13.36 -0.58 13.82
C TRP A 92 14.54 0.34 14.20
N PHE A 93 14.87 0.42 15.49
CA PHE A 93 15.92 1.29 16.03
C PHE A 93 15.80 2.77 15.58
N PRO A 94 14.66 3.44 15.84
CA PRO A 94 14.41 4.82 15.38
C PRO A 94 15.36 5.89 15.96
N TRP A 95 16.25 5.51 16.89
CA TRP A 95 17.23 6.37 17.55
C TRP A 95 18.66 6.27 16.97
N LEU A 96 18.89 5.39 15.98
CA LEU A 96 20.15 5.28 15.25
C LEU A 96 20.17 6.22 14.05
#